data_AF-A0A3Q7JBP7-F1
#
_entry.id   AF-A0A3Q7JBP7-F1
#
_cell.length_a   1.000
_cell.length_b   1.000
_cell.length_c   1.000
_cell.angle_alpha   90.00
_cell.angle_beta   90.00
_cell.angle_gamma   90.00
#
_symmetry.space_group_name_H-M   'P 1'
#
loop_
_entity.id
_entity.type
_entity.pdbx_description
1 polymer ?
#
loop_
_entity_poly.entity_id
_entity_poly.type
_entity_poly.pdbx_seq_one_letter_code
_entity_poly.pdbx_strand_id
1 'polypeptide(L)'
;MENKKTKGRQKIPMKKIENEKALLSSFSKRRNGLFKAANNLVKKFDVDIGIIVFSPTGKPHSYFHPTVDAVISRFQNPDMQLSDETHLAMIFARNSVNQLEKKLEELDIQEKIEIDRTNYLDQMTETRQKGWWESIEQLNEDEVSKFEEWLNVASFTMHYRLNQSIVSS
;
A
#
# COMPACT_ATOMS: atom_id res chain seq x y z
N MET A 1 -20.90 24.99 4.69
CA MET A 1 -19.95 24.86 3.56
C MET A 1 -18.62 24.41 4.14
N GLU A 2 -18.20 23.16 3.87
CA GLU A 2 -16.91 22.65 4.36
C GLU A 2 -15.75 23.43 3.74
N ASN A 3 -14.93 24.06 4.58
CA ASN A 3 -13.72 24.74 4.15
C ASN A 3 -12.65 23.71 3.75
N LYS A 4 -12.19 23.74 2.49
CA LYS A 4 -11.10 22.88 2.01
C LYS A 4 -9.81 23.14 2.81
N LYS A 5 -9.26 22.07 3.42
CA LYS A 5 -8.01 22.12 4.22
C LYS A 5 -6.76 22.53 3.42
N THR A 6 -6.72 22.31 2.10
CA THR A 6 -5.59 22.71 1.25
C THR A 6 -6.03 23.23 -0.11
N LYS A 7 -5.17 24.02 -0.77
CA LYS A 7 -5.38 24.50 -2.15
C LYS A 7 -5.30 23.37 -3.20
N GLY A 8 -4.85 22.17 -2.84
CA GLY A 8 -4.64 21.07 -3.80
C GLY A 8 -3.51 21.33 -4.79
N ARG A 9 -3.42 20.52 -5.86
CA ARG A 9 -2.38 20.65 -6.90
C ARG A 9 -2.52 21.99 -7.62
N GLN A 10 -1.49 22.83 -7.52
CA GLN A 10 -1.44 24.12 -8.21
C GLN A 10 -0.68 24.00 -9.54
N LYS A 11 -1.20 24.65 -10.58
CA LYS A 11 -0.47 24.81 -11.85
C LYS A 11 0.70 25.76 -11.61
N ILE A 12 1.89 25.36 -12.06
CA ILE A 12 3.09 26.20 -12.01
C ILE A 12 3.65 26.40 -13.43
N PRO A 13 4.30 27.53 -13.73
CA PRO A 13 4.93 27.74 -15.04
C PRO A 13 6.03 26.71 -15.33
N MET A 14 6.20 26.33 -16.60
CA MET A 14 7.28 25.44 -17.05
C MET A 14 8.59 26.21 -17.24
N LYS A 15 9.15 26.69 -16.12
CA LYS A 15 10.45 27.36 -16.03
C LYS A 15 11.20 26.89 -14.78
N LYS A 16 12.45 27.32 -14.61
CA LYS A 16 13.22 27.04 -13.40
C LYS A 16 12.47 27.54 -12.15
N ILE A 17 12.42 26.71 -11.12
CA ILE A 17 11.84 27.08 -9.83
C ILE A 17 12.94 27.79 -9.03
N GLU A 18 12.74 29.08 -8.74
CA GLU A 18 13.73 29.89 -8.03
C GLU A 18 13.76 29.60 -6.52
N ASN A 19 12.60 29.28 -5.93
CA ASN A 19 12.55 28.93 -4.51
C ASN A 19 13.19 27.55 -4.28
N GLU A 20 14.30 27.52 -3.57
CA GLU A 20 15.12 26.32 -3.36
C GLU A 20 14.34 25.17 -2.70
N LYS A 21 13.56 25.44 -1.65
CA LYS A 21 12.74 24.41 -0.98
C LYS A 21 11.71 23.81 -1.94
N ALA A 22 11.04 24.65 -2.72
CA ALA A 22 10.07 24.21 -3.72
C ALA A 22 10.75 23.44 -4.87
N LEU A 23 11.96 23.86 -5.27
CA LEU A 23 12.77 23.18 -6.28
C LEU A 23 13.16 21.76 -5.81
N LEU A 24 13.69 21.62 -4.60
CA LEU A 24 14.07 20.32 -4.02
C LEU A 24 12.84 19.41 -3.84
N SER A 25 11.72 19.95 -3.33
CA SER A 25 10.47 19.19 -3.20
C SER A 25 9.93 18.74 -4.57
N SER A 26 9.96 19.63 -5.57
CA SER A 26 9.54 19.32 -6.93
C SER A 26 10.46 18.30 -7.59
N PHE A 27 11.78 18.40 -7.40
CA PHE A 27 12.75 17.42 -7.89
C PHE A 27 12.42 16.03 -7.35
N SER A 28 12.28 15.88 -6.03
CA SER A 28 11.96 14.59 -5.40
C SER A 28 10.66 14.00 -5.92
N LYS A 29 9.59 14.82 -6.03
CA LYS A 29 8.29 14.37 -6.54
C LYS A 29 8.34 14.00 -8.02
N ARG A 30 8.95 14.84 -8.86
CA ARG A 30 9.03 14.61 -10.31
C ARG A 30 9.94 13.43 -10.65
N ARG A 31 11.10 13.30 -9.98
CA ARG A 31 11.98 12.14 -10.10
C ARG A 31 11.24 10.85 -9.76
N ASN A 32 10.55 10.82 -8.62
CA ASN A 32 9.79 9.64 -8.22
C ASN A 32 8.66 9.33 -9.22
N GLY A 33 7.95 10.35 -9.73
CA GLY A 33 6.94 10.19 -10.77
C GLY A 33 7.51 9.65 -12.08
N LEU A 34 8.69 10.15 -12.49
CA LEU A 34 9.41 9.68 -13.68
C LEU A 34 9.82 8.21 -13.54
N PHE A 35 10.39 7.82 -12.39
CA PHE A 35 10.79 6.43 -12.14
C PHE A 35 9.59 5.48 -12.10
N LYS A 36 8.46 5.92 -11.51
CA LYS A 36 7.21 5.15 -11.56
C LYS A 36 6.71 4.98 -13.00
N ALA A 37 6.76 6.04 -13.81
CA ALA A 37 6.38 5.94 -15.21
C ALA A 37 7.28 4.97 -15.99
N ALA A 38 8.60 5.01 -15.75
CA ALA A 38 9.55 4.06 -16.32
C ALA A 38 9.24 2.61 -15.92
N ASN A 39 8.97 2.37 -14.63
CA ASN A 39 8.60 1.04 -14.14
C ASN A 39 7.32 0.52 -14.78
N ASN A 40 6.32 1.38 -14.99
CA ASN A 40 5.09 0.98 -15.68
C ASN A 40 5.35 0.61 -17.15
N LEU A 41 6.29 1.28 -17.82
CA LEU A 41 6.69 0.92 -19.19
C LEU A 41 7.41 -0.43 -19.22
N VAL A 42 8.33 -0.67 -18.29
CA VAL A 42 9.00 -1.97 -18.11
C VAL A 42 7.95 -3.07 -17.91
N LYS A 43 7.06 -2.91 -16.93
CA LYS A 43 6.00 -3.89 -16.63
C LYS A 43 5.10 -4.18 -17.83
N LYS A 44 4.75 -3.16 -18.61
CA LYS A 44 3.76 -3.30 -19.70
C LYS A 44 4.37 -3.81 -21.01
N PHE A 45 5.61 -3.42 -21.31
CA PHE A 45 6.22 -3.63 -22.61
C PHE A 45 7.54 -4.39 -22.57
N ASP A 46 8.02 -4.77 -21.38
CA ASP A 46 9.25 -5.57 -21.19
C ASP A 46 10.51 -4.91 -21.78
N VAL A 47 10.58 -3.57 -21.68
CA VAL A 47 11.62 -2.74 -22.33
C VAL A 47 12.83 -2.47 -21.46
N ASP A 48 14.00 -2.31 -22.09
CA ASP A 48 15.22 -1.81 -21.45
C ASP A 48 15.13 -0.28 -21.25
N ILE A 49 15.35 0.22 -20.03
CA ILE A 49 15.30 1.64 -19.70
C ILE A 49 16.49 2.02 -18.81
N GLY A 50 17.17 3.12 -19.16
CA GLY A 50 18.16 3.80 -18.31
C GLY A 50 17.82 5.27 -18.13
N ILE A 51 17.78 5.73 -16.88
CA ILE A 51 17.55 7.13 -16.53
C ILE A 51 18.61 7.55 -15.51
N ILE A 52 19.27 8.68 -15.76
CA ILE A 52 20.17 9.35 -14.82
C ILE A 52 19.70 10.79 -14.68
N VAL A 53 19.44 11.24 -13.45
CA VAL A 53 19.08 12.62 -13.14
C VAL A 53 19.89 13.14 -11.96
N PHE A 54 20.39 14.37 -12.08
CA PHE A 54 21.13 15.03 -11.01
C PHE A 54 20.21 15.93 -10.19
N SER A 55 20.31 15.87 -8.87
CA SER A 55 19.65 16.81 -7.98
C SER A 55 20.21 18.22 -8.17
N PRO A 56 19.49 19.27 -7.71
CA PRO A 56 20.04 20.62 -7.63
C PRO A 56 21.36 20.70 -6.84
N THR A 57 21.61 19.74 -5.94
CA THR A 57 22.86 19.61 -5.16
C THR A 57 23.94 18.78 -5.87
N GLY A 58 23.74 18.39 -7.13
CA GLY A 58 24.69 17.62 -7.93
C GLY A 58 24.72 16.12 -7.64
N LYS A 59 23.82 15.60 -6.79
CA LYS A 59 23.78 14.16 -6.45
C LYS A 59 23.07 13.37 -7.55
N PRO A 60 23.69 12.32 -8.11
CA PRO A 60 23.05 11.49 -9.12
C PRO A 60 21.97 10.60 -8.49
N HIS A 61 20.90 10.41 -9.25
CA HIS A 61 19.88 9.40 -9.00
C HIS A 61 19.60 8.67 -10.31
N SER A 62 19.44 7.36 -10.24
CA SER A 62 19.24 6.55 -11.43
C SER A 62 18.12 5.52 -11.28
N TYR A 63 17.60 5.13 -12.43
CA TYR A 63 16.72 3.99 -12.61
C TYR A 63 17.23 3.21 -13.81
N PHE A 64 17.46 1.91 -13.64
CA PHE A 64 17.90 1.02 -14.70
C PHE A 64 17.11 -0.27 -14.65
N HIS A 65 16.70 -0.74 -15.81
CA HIS A 65 16.16 -2.07 -16.02
C HIS A 65 16.63 -2.55 -17.40
N PRO A 66 17.09 -3.81 -17.54
CA PRO A 66 17.13 -4.87 -16.52
C PRO A 66 18.34 -4.79 -15.59
N THR A 67 19.51 -4.41 -16.11
CA THR A 67 20.72 -4.13 -15.33
C THR A 67 21.43 -2.90 -15.88
N VAL A 68 22.27 -2.25 -15.05
CA VAL A 68 23.04 -1.08 -15.48
C VAL A 68 23.96 -1.45 -16.65
N ASP A 69 24.71 -2.54 -16.52
CA ASP A 69 25.71 -2.93 -17.52
C ASP A 69 25.08 -3.30 -18.86
N ALA A 70 23.93 -4.00 -18.86
CA ALA A 70 23.23 -4.35 -20.10
C ALA A 70 22.74 -3.08 -20.83
N VAL A 71 22.16 -2.13 -20.09
CA VAL A 71 21.64 -0.88 -20.67
C VAL A 71 22.78 0.00 -21.17
N ILE A 72 23.86 0.15 -20.40
CA ILE A 72 25.02 0.96 -20.80
C ILE A 72 25.74 0.34 -22.00
N SER A 73 25.96 -0.97 -21.99
CA SER A 73 26.65 -1.67 -23.10
C SER A 73 25.88 -1.50 -24.41
N ARG A 74 24.56 -1.69 -24.39
CA ARG A 74 23.68 -1.47 -25.57
C ARG A 74 23.64 -0.01 -26.00
N PHE A 75 23.68 0.93 -25.06
CA PHE A 75 23.72 2.36 -25.39
C PHE A 75 25.03 2.76 -26.07
N GLN A 76 26.16 2.23 -25.60
CA GLN A 76 27.48 2.52 -26.17
C GLN A 76 27.67 1.89 -27.55
N ASN A 77 27.17 0.67 -27.74
CA ASN A 77 27.25 -0.03 -29.01
C ASN A 77 25.95 -0.85 -29.24
N PRO A 78 25.01 -0.32 -30.05
CA PRO A 78 23.72 -0.97 -30.29
C PRO A 78 23.82 -2.36 -30.93
N ASP A 79 24.87 -2.60 -31.71
CA ASP A 79 25.10 -3.87 -32.41
C ASP A 79 25.95 -4.85 -31.59
N MET A 80 26.36 -4.47 -30.37
CA MET A 80 27.18 -5.31 -29.51
C MET A 80 26.38 -6.50 -28.99
N GLN A 81 26.93 -7.69 -29.24
CA GLN A 81 26.50 -8.88 -28.52
C GLN A 81 26.97 -8.76 -27.06
N LEU A 82 26.02 -8.88 -26.13
CA LEU A 82 26.33 -8.92 -24.71
C LEU A 82 27.14 -10.18 -24.39
N SER A 83 28.03 -10.11 -23.40
CA SER A 83 28.68 -11.30 -22.88
C SER A 83 27.66 -12.27 -22.29
N ASP A 84 27.97 -13.56 -22.29
CA ASP A 84 27.12 -14.59 -21.69
C ASP A 84 26.75 -14.25 -20.24
N GLU A 85 27.72 -13.76 -19.46
CA GLU A 85 27.50 -13.31 -18.08
C GLU A 85 26.49 -12.17 -17.98
N THR A 86 26.60 -11.15 -18.85
CA THR A 86 25.68 -10.00 -18.84
C THR A 86 24.29 -10.42 -19.27
N HIS A 87 24.20 -11.33 -20.24
CA HIS A 87 22.93 -11.89 -20.70
C HIS A 87 22.24 -12.70 -19.59
N LEU A 88 22.98 -13.54 -18.87
CA LEU A 88 22.47 -14.27 -17.71
C LEU A 88 22.00 -13.31 -16.61
N ALA A 89 22.80 -12.29 -16.26
CA ALA A 89 22.43 -11.30 -15.25
C ALA A 89 21.13 -10.56 -15.63
N MET A 90 20.96 -10.23 -16.91
CA MET A 90 19.72 -9.65 -17.44
C MET A 90 18.52 -10.58 -17.25
N ILE A 91 18.64 -11.86 -17.61
CA ILE A 91 17.57 -12.85 -17.45
C ILE A 91 17.18 -12.96 -15.97
N PHE A 92 18.16 -13.08 -15.08
CA PHE A 92 17.89 -13.16 -13.64
C PHE A 92 17.19 -11.92 -13.12
N ALA A 93 17.66 -10.72 -13.48
CA ALA A 93 17.04 -9.47 -13.07
C ALA A 93 15.57 -9.35 -13.52
N ARG A 94 15.28 -9.71 -14.77
CA ARG A 94 13.91 -9.72 -15.31
C ARG A 94 13.03 -10.72 -14.57
N ASN A 95 13.53 -11.94 -14.35
CA ASN A 95 12.78 -12.95 -13.61
C ASN A 95 12.48 -12.53 -12.17
N SER A 96 13.46 -11.94 -11.47
CA SER A 96 13.25 -11.43 -10.11
C SER A 96 12.21 -10.31 -10.06
N VAL A 97 12.24 -9.36 -11.01
CA VAL A 97 11.22 -8.30 -11.10
C VAL A 97 9.84 -8.92 -11.33
N ASN A 98 9.70 -9.83 -12.29
CA ASN A 98 8.42 -10.48 -12.60
C ASN A 98 7.86 -11.28 -11.41
N GLN A 99 8.72 -11.94 -10.62
CA GLN A 99 8.31 -12.65 -9.41
C GLN A 99 7.80 -11.69 -8.33
N LEU A 100 8.52 -10.58 -8.09
CA LEU A 100 8.11 -9.56 -7.13
C LEU A 100 6.80 -8.90 -7.54
N GLU A 101 6.60 -8.65 -8.84
CA GLU A 101 5.37 -8.06 -9.35
C GLU A 101 4.16 -8.98 -9.13
N LYS A 102 4.29 -10.28 -9.38
CA LYS A 102 3.22 -11.26 -9.07
C LYS A 102 2.86 -11.26 -7.59
N LYS A 103 3.88 -11.27 -6.72
CA LYS A 103 3.67 -11.25 -5.27
C LYS A 103 2.99 -9.95 -4.81
N LEU A 104 3.33 -8.82 -5.44
CA LEU A 104 2.68 -7.55 -5.16
C LEU A 104 1.20 -7.58 -5.56
N GLU A 105 0.86 -8.14 -6.72
CA GLU A 105 -0.53 -8.30 -7.16
C GLU A 105 -1.34 -9.19 -6.20
N GLU A 106 -0.75 -10.28 -5.70
CA GLU A 106 -1.39 -11.13 -4.69
C GLU A 106 -1.69 -10.37 -3.39
N LEU A 107 -0.73 -9.57 -2.91
CA LEU A 107 -0.90 -8.76 -1.70
C LEU A 107 -1.95 -7.66 -1.86
N ASP A 108 -1.97 -6.97 -3.01
CA ASP A 108 -2.97 -5.94 -3.30
C ASP A 108 -4.40 -6.51 -3.29
N ILE A 109 -4.57 -7.75 -3.79
CA ILE A 109 -5.86 -8.45 -3.75
C ILE A 109 -6.25 -8.77 -2.31
N GLN A 110 -5.31 -9.26 -1.49
CA GLN A 110 -5.56 -9.58 -0.08
C GLN A 110 -5.93 -8.33 0.72
N GLU A 111 -5.21 -7.23 0.54
CA GLU A 111 -5.50 -5.95 1.20
C GLU A 111 -6.91 -5.49 0.85
N LYS A 112 -7.30 -5.58 -0.41
CA LYS A 112 -8.65 -5.20 -0.84
C LYS A 112 -9.74 -6.05 -0.18
N ILE A 113 -9.54 -7.37 -0.09
CA ILE A 113 -10.48 -8.27 0.57
C ILE A 113 -10.66 -7.88 2.05
N GLU A 114 -9.56 -7.57 2.75
CA GLU A 114 -9.62 -7.23 4.17
C GLU A 114 -10.24 -5.84 4.42
N ILE A 115 -9.98 -4.88 3.53
CA ILE A 115 -10.66 -3.58 3.53
C ILE A 115 -12.17 -3.77 3.34
N ASP A 116 -12.58 -4.55 2.33
CA ASP A 116 -14.00 -4.81 2.07
C ASP A 116 -14.67 -5.53 3.25
N ARG A 117 -13.95 -6.46 3.91
CA ARG A 117 -14.41 -7.13 5.13
C ARG A 117 -14.59 -6.18 6.30
N THR A 118 -13.64 -5.28 6.51
CA THR A 118 -13.70 -4.28 7.59
C THR A 118 -14.86 -3.32 7.36
N ASN A 119 -15.02 -2.82 6.14
CA ASN A 119 -16.14 -1.96 5.76
C ASN A 119 -17.50 -2.66 5.96
N TYR A 120 -17.60 -3.95 5.64
CA TYR A 120 -18.82 -4.73 5.88
C TYR A 120 -19.15 -4.85 7.38
N LEU A 121 -18.15 -5.13 8.21
CA LEU A 121 -18.32 -5.22 9.66
C LEU A 121 -18.74 -3.87 10.25
N ASP A 122 -18.11 -2.78 9.82
CA ASP A 122 -18.45 -1.43 10.28
C ASP A 122 -19.91 -1.11 9.94
N GLN A 123 -20.36 -1.37 8.71
CA GLN A 123 -21.77 -1.18 8.30
C GLN A 123 -22.74 -2.03 9.14
N MET A 124 -22.39 -3.28 9.45
CA MET A 124 -23.20 -4.14 10.32
C MET A 124 -23.31 -3.56 11.75
N THR A 125 -22.23 -2.97 12.28
CA THR A 125 -22.26 -2.34 13.61
C THR A 125 -23.03 -1.01 13.64
N GLU A 126 -23.06 -0.26 12.54
CA GLU A 126 -23.82 0.98 12.43
C GLU A 126 -25.32 0.74 12.23
N THR A 127 -25.69 -0.32 11.50
CA THR A 127 -27.09 -0.65 11.19
C THR A 127 -27.76 -1.53 12.24
N ARG A 128 -26.99 -2.17 13.13
CA ARG A 128 -27.59 -2.93 14.24
C ARG A 128 -28.19 -1.97 15.27
N GLN A 129 -29.34 -2.35 15.83
CA GLN A 129 -29.81 -1.74 17.05
C GLN A 129 -28.76 -2.01 18.13
N LYS A 130 -28.06 -0.97 18.59
CA LYS A 130 -27.11 -1.09 19.69
C LYS A 130 -27.81 -1.70 20.88
N GLY A 131 -27.25 -2.77 21.41
CA GLY A 131 -27.76 -3.35 22.66
C GLY A 131 -27.60 -2.33 23.77
N TRP A 132 -28.56 -2.29 24.69
CA TRP A 132 -28.49 -1.38 25.84
C TRP A 132 -27.23 -1.60 26.71
N TRP A 133 -26.64 -2.81 26.67
CA TRP A 133 -25.37 -3.16 27.31
C TRP A 133 -24.13 -2.48 26.66
N GLU A 134 -24.24 -1.94 25.45
CA GLU A 134 -23.15 -1.19 24.78
C GLU A 134 -23.00 0.24 25.33
N SER A 135 -23.87 0.65 26.27
CA SER A 135 -23.80 1.92 26.99
C SER A 135 -23.74 1.70 28.49
N ILE A 136 -23.10 0.61 28.94
CA ILE A 136 -22.95 0.24 30.36
C ILE A 136 -22.38 1.39 31.21
N GLU A 137 -21.53 2.23 30.64
CA GLU A 137 -20.90 3.39 31.29
C GLU A 137 -21.91 4.49 31.67
N GLN A 138 -23.14 4.46 31.12
CA GLN A 138 -24.20 5.44 31.37
C GLN A 138 -25.23 4.94 32.40
N LEU A 139 -25.09 3.71 32.91
CA LEU A 139 -26.04 3.13 33.86
C LEU A 139 -25.88 3.74 35.24
N ASN A 140 -27.00 3.93 35.94
CA ASN A 140 -26.99 4.31 37.36
C ASN A 140 -26.73 3.10 38.27
N GLU A 141 -26.51 3.35 39.57
CA GLU A 141 -26.10 2.33 40.54
C GLU A 141 -27.09 1.15 40.64
N ASP A 142 -28.39 1.43 40.63
CA ASP A 142 -29.46 0.41 40.64
C ASP A 142 -29.51 -0.40 39.33
N GLU A 143 -29.27 0.26 38.19
CA GLU A 143 -29.23 -0.37 36.87
C GLU A 143 -28.00 -1.28 36.69
N VAL A 144 -26.84 -0.86 37.22
CA VAL A 144 -25.62 -1.67 37.23
C VAL A 144 -25.83 -2.95 38.04
N SER A 145 -26.46 -2.86 39.22
CA SER A 145 -26.70 -4.03 40.07
C SER A 145 -27.65 -5.04 39.41
N LYS A 146 -28.72 -4.56 38.76
CA LYS A 146 -29.65 -5.42 37.98
C LYS A 146 -28.96 -6.05 36.77
N PHE A 147 -28.05 -5.32 36.13
CA PHE A 147 -27.28 -5.83 35.00
C PHE A 147 -26.31 -6.94 35.42
N GLU A 148 -25.64 -6.77 36.55
CA GLU A 148 -24.75 -7.79 37.13
C GLU A 148 -25.49 -9.10 37.44
N GLU A 149 -26.68 -9.00 38.06
CA GLU A 149 -27.54 -10.17 38.30
C GLU A 149 -27.92 -10.88 37.01
N TRP A 150 -28.33 -10.13 35.98
CA TRP A 150 -28.67 -10.69 34.68
C TRP A 150 -27.45 -11.36 34.00
N LEU A 151 -26.27 -10.75 34.06
CA LEU A 151 -25.03 -11.33 33.52
C LEU A 151 -24.67 -12.64 34.19
N ASN A 152 -24.82 -12.73 35.51
CA ASN A 152 -24.57 -13.95 36.26
C ASN A 152 -25.49 -15.09 35.80
N VAL A 153 -26.78 -14.81 35.57
CA VAL A 153 -27.75 -15.79 35.06
C VAL A 153 -27.43 -16.18 33.60
N ALA A 154 -27.13 -15.20 32.75
CA ALA A 154 -26.80 -15.46 31.35
C ALA A 154 -25.52 -16.29 31.20
N SER A 155 -24.48 -15.96 31.98
CA SER A 155 -23.22 -16.70 32.04
C SER A 155 -23.43 -18.15 32.48
N PHE A 156 -24.20 -18.36 33.56
CA PHE A 156 -24.54 -19.70 34.03
C PHE A 156 -25.28 -20.50 32.94
N THR A 157 -26.26 -19.89 32.29
CA THR A 157 -27.08 -20.53 31.25
C THR A 157 -26.25 -20.91 30.02
N MET A 158 -25.33 -20.04 29.59
CA MET A 158 -24.44 -20.32 28.47
C MET A 158 -23.47 -21.46 28.77
N HIS A 159 -22.85 -21.47 29.96
CA HIS A 159 -21.99 -22.58 30.39
C HIS A 159 -22.74 -23.90 30.47
N TYR A 160 -23.98 -23.88 31.00
CA TYR A 160 -24.82 -25.07 31.05
C TYR A 160 -25.11 -25.64 29.65
N ARG A 161 -25.46 -24.78 28.68
CA ARG A 161 -25.71 -25.21 27.30
C ARG A 161 -24.45 -25.73 26.60
N LEU A 162 -23.31 -25.06 26.78
CA LEU A 162 -22.02 -25.52 26.25
C LEU A 162 -21.66 -26.91 26.78
N ASN A 163 -21.82 -27.13 28.09
CA ASN A 163 -21.55 -28.43 28.70
C ASN A 163 -22.50 -29.54 28.22
N GLN A 164 -23.78 -29.23 28.00
CA GLN A 164 -24.75 -30.17 27.40
C GLN A 164 -24.38 -30.57 25.97
N SER A 165 -23.88 -29.64 25.15
CA SER A 165 -23.42 -29.93 23.78
C SER A 165 -22.14 -30.76 23.74
N ILE A 166 -21.25 -30.61 24.72
CA ILE A 166 -20.01 -31.40 24.84
C ILE A 166 -20.29 -32.84 25.29
N VAL A 167 -21.30 -33.06 26.15
CA VAL A 167 -21.67 -34.41 26.63
C VAL A 167 -22.49 -35.22 25.61
N SER A 168 -23.03 -34.56 24.58
CA SER A 168 -23.85 -35.18 23.52
C SER A 168 -23.07 -35.51 22.23
N SER A 169 -21.75 -35.32 22.23
CA SER A 169 -20.81 -35.67 21.13
C SER A 169 -19.88 -36.78 21.57
#